data_AF-A0A1G7BHX3-F1
#
_entry.id   AF-A0A1G7BHX3-F1
#
_cell.length_a   1.000
_cell.length_b   1.000
_cell.length_c   1.000
_cell.angle_alpha   90.00
_cell.angle_beta   90.00
_cell.angle_gamma   90.00
#
_symmetry.space_group_name_H-M   'P 1'
#
loop_
_entity.id
_entity.type
_entity.pdbx_description
1 polymer ?
#
loop_
_entity_poly.entity_id
_entity_poly.type
_entity_poly.pdbx_seq_one_letter_code
_entity_poly.pdbx_strand_id
1 'polypeptide(L)'
;MILLLLVATAVPVGIAVDRVIGVTPFDPANPSLTTGVWAVGNLFIALLVPVSTVLHAIIDGAAPGTLSSVAGRFRWVVLARAAVVVVPVWIVFTVLVQPALGTGSPRWTGLNLVLCVVAVITIPLQSAGEEYLFRGLLLRAVGALFARPVVAFVVATLTTALGFGLVHGASDPWAVAYYIVMGISFAVLAERTGGLEIPVLVHAANNTLLLVPVIMAGQLSTVSTPTGPVVLVPVVVMAVTTFVLWRSTPWLTRSTGSAVLTPAG
;
A
#
# COMPACT_ATOMS: atom_id res chain seq x y z
N MET A 1 15.70 8.01 12.19
CA MET A 1 16.90 8.38 11.40
C MET A 1 16.86 7.81 9.97
N ILE A 2 16.69 6.50 9.76
CA ILE A 2 16.69 5.89 8.41
C ILE A 2 15.56 6.42 7.50
N LEU A 3 14.31 6.47 7.98
CA LEU A 3 13.18 7.04 7.22
C LEU A 3 13.42 8.51 6.82
N LEU A 4 13.98 9.32 7.73
CA LEU A 4 14.31 10.71 7.44
C LEU A 4 15.44 10.83 6.40
N LEU A 5 16.44 9.95 6.46
CA LEU A 5 17.51 9.90 5.46
C LEU A 5 16.99 9.48 4.09
N LEU A 6 16.08 8.48 4.05
CA LEU A 6 15.43 8.05 2.81
C LEU A 6 14.66 9.20 2.16
N VAL A 7 13.85 9.94 2.95
CA VAL A 7 13.09 11.09 2.43
C VAL A 7 14.02 12.25 2.01
N ALA A 8 15.03 12.57 2.82
CA ALA A 8 15.97 13.65 2.54
C ALA A 8 16.83 13.41 1.29
N THR A 9 17.05 12.14 0.92
CA THR A 9 17.85 11.77 -0.26
C THR A 9 16.99 11.49 -1.49
N ALA A 10 15.75 11.06 -1.33
CA ALA A 10 14.83 10.79 -2.45
C ALA A 10 14.56 12.05 -3.30
N VAL A 11 14.36 13.21 -2.67
CA VAL A 11 14.05 14.46 -3.40
C VAL A 11 15.23 14.94 -4.26
N PRO A 12 16.47 15.09 -3.75
CA PRO A 12 17.63 15.45 -4.58
C PRO A 12 17.89 14.48 -5.74
N VAL A 13 17.76 13.17 -5.50
CA VAL A 13 17.93 12.16 -6.55
C VAL A 13 16.81 12.25 -7.58
N GLY A 14 15.57 12.45 -7.14
CA GLY A 14 14.41 12.68 -8.02
C GLY A 14 14.59 13.90 -8.91
N ILE A 15 15.05 15.04 -8.36
CA ILE A 15 15.37 16.24 -9.13
C ILE A 15 16.48 15.94 -10.17
N ALA A 16 17.50 15.17 -9.80
CA ALA A 16 18.55 14.78 -10.74
C ALA A 16 18.00 13.93 -11.89
N VAL A 17 17.10 12.98 -11.60
CA VAL A 17 16.40 12.18 -12.60
C VAL A 17 15.56 13.08 -13.52
N ASP A 18 14.78 14.01 -12.97
CA ASP A 18 13.96 14.94 -13.76
C ASP A 18 14.80 15.68 -14.80
N ARG A 19 15.99 16.17 -14.41
CA ARG A 19 16.93 16.84 -15.31
C ARG A 19 17.45 15.92 -16.40
N VAL A 20 17.81 14.68 -16.05
CA VAL A 20 18.35 13.68 -17.01
C VAL A 20 17.32 13.30 -18.06
N ILE A 21 16.05 13.15 -17.67
CA ILE A 21 14.97 12.78 -18.59
C ILE A 21 14.33 13.99 -19.30
N GLY A 22 14.81 15.20 -19.00
CA GLY A 22 14.39 16.44 -19.67
C GLY A 22 12.98 16.92 -19.31
N VAL A 23 12.47 16.58 -18.12
CA VAL A 23 11.20 17.12 -17.61
C VAL A 23 11.46 18.28 -16.65
N THR A 24 10.43 19.10 -16.38
CA THR A 24 10.50 20.16 -15.39
C THR A 24 10.84 19.58 -14.02
N PRO A 25 11.99 19.94 -13.42
CA PRO A 25 12.38 19.39 -12.13
C PRO A 25 11.50 19.88 -10.99
N PHE A 26 11.43 19.09 -9.92
CA PHE A 26 10.73 19.48 -8.70
C PHE A 26 11.22 20.84 -8.17
N ASP A 27 10.25 21.73 -7.91
CA ASP A 27 10.46 23.04 -7.30
C ASP A 27 10.01 23.02 -5.84
N PRO A 28 10.93 23.17 -4.86
CA PRO A 28 10.56 23.24 -3.45
C PRO A 28 9.63 24.41 -3.09
N ALA A 29 9.63 25.50 -3.87
CA ALA A 29 8.73 26.63 -3.65
C ALA A 29 7.30 26.35 -4.13
N ASN A 30 7.13 25.43 -5.08
CA ASN A 30 5.85 25.02 -5.65
C ASN A 30 5.81 23.47 -5.77
N PRO A 31 5.70 22.76 -4.64
CA PRO A 31 5.88 21.31 -4.61
C PRO A 31 4.81 20.62 -5.47
N SER A 32 5.26 19.73 -6.34
CA SER A 32 4.40 18.87 -7.17
C SER A 32 5.01 17.48 -7.29
N LEU A 33 4.20 16.50 -7.67
CA LEU A 33 4.67 15.14 -7.87
C LEU A 33 5.32 15.01 -9.26
N THR A 34 6.60 15.37 -9.37
CA THR A 34 7.35 15.21 -10.63
C THR A 34 7.71 13.76 -10.90
N THR A 35 7.97 13.44 -12.17
CA THR A 35 8.27 12.07 -12.62
C THR A 35 9.42 11.41 -11.86
N GLY A 36 10.54 12.12 -11.75
CA GLY A 36 11.75 11.65 -11.10
C GLY A 36 11.55 11.49 -9.59
N VAL A 37 10.95 12.50 -8.93
CA VAL A 37 10.66 12.43 -7.50
C VAL A 37 9.68 11.30 -7.16
N TRP A 38 8.65 11.10 -7.99
CA TRP A 38 7.70 9.99 -7.81
C TRP A 38 8.36 8.63 -7.97
N ALA A 39 9.07 8.40 -9.08
CA ALA A 39 9.67 7.09 -9.36
C ALA A 39 10.74 6.73 -8.32
N VAL A 40 11.59 7.70 -7.96
CA VAL A 40 12.61 7.53 -6.91
C VAL A 40 11.95 7.32 -5.55
N GLY A 41 10.92 8.11 -5.22
CA GLY A 41 10.14 7.96 -3.99
C GLY A 41 9.58 6.56 -3.82
N ASN A 42 8.97 5.98 -4.86
CA ASN A 42 8.45 4.61 -4.82
C ASN A 42 9.55 3.59 -4.50
N LEU A 43 10.72 3.71 -5.13
CA LEU A 43 11.85 2.80 -4.87
C LEU A 43 12.39 2.94 -3.44
N PHE A 44 12.45 4.16 -2.92
CA PHE A 44 12.89 4.42 -1.55
C PHE A 44 11.92 3.85 -0.52
N ILE A 45 10.62 3.97 -0.77
CA ILE A 45 9.59 3.35 0.08
C ILE A 45 9.68 1.82 -0.04
N ALA A 46 9.96 1.26 -1.23
CA ALA A 46 10.17 -0.18 -1.39
C ALA A 46 11.33 -0.73 -0.53
N LEU A 47 12.35 0.09 -0.21
CA LEU A 47 13.42 -0.30 0.72
C LEU A 47 12.92 -0.54 2.14
N LEU A 48 11.70 -0.13 2.50
CA LEU A 48 11.09 -0.48 3.77
C LEU A 48 10.82 -1.99 3.90
N VAL A 49 10.74 -2.76 2.80
CA VAL A 49 10.65 -4.22 2.88
C VAL A 49 11.89 -4.82 3.56
N PRO A 50 13.12 -4.66 3.03
CA PRO A 50 14.31 -5.19 3.69
C PRO A 50 14.60 -4.50 5.03
N VAL A 51 14.37 -3.19 5.16
CA VAL A 51 14.59 -2.47 6.42
C VAL A 51 13.70 -3.04 7.54
N SER A 52 12.40 -3.20 7.28
CA SER A 52 11.46 -3.72 8.28
C SER A 52 11.78 -5.17 8.62
N THR A 53 12.17 -5.97 7.62
CA THR A 53 12.53 -7.38 7.77
C THR A 53 13.79 -7.57 8.63
N VAL A 54 14.82 -6.74 8.42
CA VAL A 54 16.04 -6.75 9.23
C VAL A 54 15.77 -6.26 10.66
N LEU A 55 15.02 -5.17 10.81
CA LEU A 55 14.65 -4.66 12.14
C LEU A 55 13.85 -5.69 12.94
N HIS A 56 12.87 -6.35 12.30
CA HIS A 56 12.14 -7.48 12.89
C HIS A 56 13.08 -8.58 13.37
N ALA A 57 14.02 -9.03 12.53
CA ALA A 57 14.96 -10.09 12.89
C ALA A 57 15.87 -9.72 14.07
N ILE A 58 16.30 -8.44 14.15
CA ILE A 58 17.17 -7.94 15.22
C ILE A 58 16.39 -7.75 16.52
N ILE A 59 15.22 -7.11 16.46
CA ILE A 59 14.44 -6.71 17.64
C ILE A 59 13.76 -7.94 18.25
N ASP A 60 13.14 -8.78 17.42
CA ASP A 60 12.33 -9.91 17.89
C ASP A 60 13.15 -11.21 18.02
N GLY A 61 14.41 -11.22 17.57
CA GLY A 61 15.25 -12.43 17.55
C GLY A 61 14.67 -13.56 16.70
N ALA A 62 13.81 -13.23 15.73
CA ALA A 62 13.05 -14.18 14.94
C ALA A 62 13.58 -14.32 13.50
N ALA A 63 13.28 -15.44 12.84
CA ALA A 63 13.66 -15.63 11.44
C ALA A 63 13.03 -14.53 10.56
N PRO A 64 13.78 -13.87 9.65
CA PRO A 64 13.31 -12.70 8.91
C PRO A 64 11.99 -12.91 8.16
N GLY A 65 11.80 -14.10 7.58
CA GLY A 65 10.59 -14.42 6.81
C GLY A 65 9.31 -14.51 7.65
N THR A 66 9.41 -14.60 8.98
CA THR A 66 8.24 -14.56 9.88
C THR A 66 7.54 -13.20 9.90
N LEU A 67 8.20 -12.14 9.42
CA LEU A 67 7.53 -10.86 9.18
C LEU A 67 6.55 -10.95 8.00
N SER A 68 6.87 -11.76 6.99
CA SER A 68 6.05 -11.89 5.78
C SER A 68 4.77 -12.66 6.04
N SER A 69 4.86 -13.79 6.77
CA SER A 69 3.71 -14.59 7.18
C SER A 69 4.06 -15.56 8.31
N VAL A 70 3.04 -16.18 8.90
CA VAL A 70 3.18 -17.28 9.87
C VAL A 70 3.90 -18.50 9.31
N ALA A 71 3.97 -18.65 7.98
CA ALA A 71 4.72 -19.72 7.32
C ALA A 71 6.22 -19.41 7.18
N GLY A 72 6.69 -18.26 7.68
CA GLY A 72 8.09 -17.86 7.60
C GLY A 72 8.58 -17.46 6.21
N ARG A 73 7.67 -17.21 5.26
CA ARG A 73 7.97 -16.82 3.87
C ARG A 73 6.79 -16.09 3.22
N PHE A 74 7.04 -15.39 2.12
CA PHE A 74 5.97 -14.83 1.30
C PHE A 74 5.27 -15.93 0.47
N ARG A 75 3.97 -16.11 0.66
CA ARG A 75 3.18 -17.19 0.04
C ARG A 75 2.59 -16.72 -1.30
N TRP A 76 3.37 -16.84 -2.37
CA TRP A 76 2.96 -16.46 -3.72
C TRP A 76 1.64 -17.09 -4.19
N VAL A 77 1.34 -18.32 -3.75
CA VAL A 77 0.07 -18.98 -4.05
C VAL A 77 -1.13 -18.26 -3.42
N VAL A 78 -0.99 -17.73 -2.20
CA VAL A 78 -2.04 -16.94 -1.53
C VAL A 78 -2.27 -15.64 -2.29
N LEU A 79 -1.19 -14.95 -2.67
CA LEU A 79 -1.26 -13.74 -3.48
C LEU A 79 -1.95 -14.02 -4.82
N ALA A 80 -1.54 -15.06 -5.55
CA ALA A 80 -2.12 -15.41 -6.84
C ALA A 80 -3.61 -15.73 -6.75
N ARG A 81 -4.03 -16.47 -5.73
CA ARG A 81 -5.46 -16.76 -5.48
C ARG A 81 -6.25 -15.49 -5.15
N ALA A 82 -5.71 -14.63 -4.28
CA ALA A 82 -6.34 -13.36 -3.96
C ALA A 82 -6.43 -12.43 -5.19
N ALA A 83 -5.44 -12.47 -6.09
CA ALA A 83 -5.41 -11.66 -7.30
C ALA A 83 -6.56 -11.94 -8.25
N VAL A 84 -7.06 -13.19 -8.30
CA VAL A 84 -8.25 -13.57 -9.07
C VAL A 84 -9.49 -12.79 -8.64
N VAL A 85 -9.56 -12.33 -7.38
CA VAL A 85 -10.66 -11.51 -6.87
C VAL A 85 -10.31 -10.03 -6.95
N VAL A 86 -9.14 -9.65 -6.44
CA VAL A 86 -8.75 -8.24 -6.25
C VAL A 86 -8.58 -7.52 -7.59
N VAL A 87 -7.84 -8.11 -8.54
CA VAL A 87 -7.49 -7.43 -9.79
C VAL A 87 -8.74 -7.12 -10.63
N PRO A 88 -9.68 -8.06 -10.87
CA PRO A 88 -10.91 -7.74 -11.59
C PRO A 88 -11.76 -6.65 -10.94
N VAL A 89 -11.90 -6.68 -9.60
CA VAL A 89 -12.68 -5.66 -8.87
C VAL A 89 -12.11 -4.26 -9.10
N TRP A 90 -10.80 -4.10 -8.94
CA TRP A 90 -10.16 -2.79 -9.13
C TRP A 90 -10.09 -2.37 -10.60
N ILE A 91 -9.99 -3.30 -11.55
CA ILE A 91 -10.12 -3.00 -12.99
C ILE A 91 -11.51 -2.48 -13.28
N VAL A 92 -12.56 -3.15 -12.79
CA VAL A 92 -13.96 -2.71 -13.00
C VAL A 92 -14.19 -1.33 -12.41
N PHE A 93 -13.71 -1.09 -11.18
CA PHE A 93 -13.76 0.24 -10.58
C PHE A 93 -13.05 1.29 -11.45
N THR A 94 -11.85 0.98 -11.95
CA THR A 94 -11.05 1.91 -12.76
C THR A 94 -11.66 2.18 -14.14
N VAL A 95 -12.26 1.17 -14.78
CA VAL A 95 -12.85 1.34 -16.11
C VAL A 95 -14.20 2.05 -16.05
N LEU A 96 -15.01 1.77 -15.01
CA LEU A 96 -16.38 2.28 -14.94
C LEU A 96 -16.53 3.56 -14.12
N VAL A 97 -15.76 3.72 -13.04
CA VAL A 97 -15.95 4.82 -12.08
C VAL A 97 -14.99 5.97 -12.37
N GLN A 98 -13.69 5.68 -12.54
CA GLN A 98 -12.64 6.70 -12.69
C GLN A 98 -12.93 7.72 -13.82
N PRO A 99 -13.40 7.33 -15.03
CA PRO A 99 -13.73 8.31 -16.07
C PRO A 99 -14.79 9.34 -15.64
N ALA A 100 -15.74 8.92 -14.80
CA ALA A 100 -16.78 9.81 -14.26
C ALA A 100 -16.22 10.79 -13.21
N LEU A 101 -15.00 10.57 -12.70
CA LEU A 101 -14.32 11.45 -11.75
C LEU A 101 -13.51 12.57 -12.42
N GLY A 102 -13.45 12.60 -13.76
CA GLY A 102 -12.81 13.70 -14.49
C GLY A 102 -11.29 13.59 -14.63
N THR A 103 -10.72 12.37 -14.62
CA THR A 103 -9.28 12.11 -14.79
C THR A 103 -8.68 12.59 -16.13
N GLY A 104 -9.53 13.03 -17.07
CA GLY A 104 -9.12 13.42 -18.41
C GLY A 104 -9.04 12.25 -19.40
N SER A 105 -8.74 12.56 -20.66
CA SER A 105 -8.60 11.55 -21.72
C SER A 105 -7.17 11.02 -21.81
N PRO A 106 -6.98 9.72 -22.10
CA PRO A 106 -5.65 9.13 -22.22
C PRO A 106 -4.89 9.72 -23.42
N ARG A 107 -3.61 10.02 -23.19
CA ARG A 107 -2.64 10.51 -24.18
C ARG A 107 -1.61 9.41 -24.43
N TRP A 108 -1.61 8.87 -25.64
CA TRP A 108 -0.74 7.75 -26.05
C TRP A 108 0.65 8.22 -26.48
N THR A 109 1.41 8.78 -25.53
CA THR A 109 2.80 9.20 -25.77
C THR A 109 3.78 8.14 -25.28
N GLY A 110 4.98 8.09 -25.87
CA GLY A 110 6.03 7.17 -25.41
C GLY A 110 6.38 7.35 -23.93
N LEU A 111 6.42 8.60 -23.46
CA LEU A 111 6.65 8.91 -22.05
C LEU A 111 5.56 8.31 -21.15
N ASN A 112 4.28 8.52 -21.47
CA ASN A 112 3.18 8.01 -20.65
C ASN A 112 3.18 6.47 -20.58
N LEU A 113 3.48 5.80 -21.68
CA LEU A 113 3.59 4.34 -21.72
C LEU A 113 4.75 3.82 -20.86
N VAL A 114 5.93 4.46 -20.95
CA VAL A 114 7.08 4.13 -20.08
C VAL A 114 6.71 4.35 -18.62
N LEU A 115 6.04 5.45 -18.28
CA LEU A 115 5.61 5.72 -16.90
C LEU A 115 4.57 4.72 -16.40
N CYS A 116 3.69 4.20 -17.26
CA CYS A 116 2.80 3.11 -16.87
C CYS A 116 3.56 1.83 -16.54
N VAL A 117 4.59 1.49 -17.31
CA VAL A 117 5.48 0.35 -16.99
C VAL A 117 6.19 0.58 -15.66
N VAL A 118 6.73 1.78 -15.44
CA VAL A 118 7.34 2.16 -14.16
C VAL A 118 6.32 2.05 -13.01
N ALA A 119 5.07 2.50 -13.21
CA ALA A 119 4.01 2.42 -12.20
C ALA A 119 3.68 0.99 -11.82
N VAL A 120 3.45 0.12 -12.82
CA VAL A 120 3.08 -1.29 -12.63
C VAL A 120 4.19 -2.08 -11.93
N ILE A 121 5.44 -1.63 -12.00
CA ILE A 121 6.58 -2.26 -11.30
C ILE A 121 6.81 -1.64 -9.92
N THR A 122 6.89 -0.31 -9.85
CA THR A 122 7.35 0.38 -8.64
C THR A 122 6.26 0.54 -7.60
N ILE A 123 4.99 0.69 -7.98
CA ILE A 123 3.88 0.83 -7.02
C ILE A 123 3.69 -0.46 -6.21
N PRO A 124 3.66 -1.68 -6.80
CA PRO A 124 3.58 -2.88 -5.99
C PRO A 124 4.72 -3.05 -4.99
N LEU A 125 5.94 -2.64 -5.35
CA LEU A 125 7.10 -2.67 -4.46
C LEU A 125 6.99 -1.61 -3.35
N GLN A 126 6.55 -0.40 -3.69
CA GLN A 126 6.25 0.68 -2.74
C GLN A 126 5.18 0.25 -1.75
N SER A 127 4.06 -0.28 -2.24
CA SER A 127 2.96 -0.80 -1.42
C SER A 127 3.44 -1.94 -0.52
N ALA A 128 4.32 -2.83 -1.01
CA ALA A 128 4.95 -3.83 -0.17
C ALA A 128 5.78 -3.20 0.96
N GLY A 129 6.58 -2.17 0.66
CA GLY A 129 7.35 -1.44 1.66
C GLY A 129 6.48 -0.87 2.79
N GLU A 130 5.37 -0.24 2.43
CA GLU A 130 4.44 0.32 3.41
C GLU A 130 3.76 -0.76 4.24
N GLU A 131 3.29 -1.85 3.63
CA GLU A 131 2.66 -2.92 4.40
C GLU A 131 3.64 -3.66 5.32
N TYR A 132 4.89 -3.86 4.90
CA TYR A 132 5.94 -4.42 5.76
C TYR A 132 6.24 -3.51 6.96
N LEU A 133 6.25 -2.20 6.76
CA LEU A 133 6.44 -1.25 7.86
C LEU A 133 5.21 -1.19 8.77
N PHE A 134 4.04 -0.89 8.22
CA PHE A 134 2.84 -0.60 9.01
C PHE A 134 2.19 -1.87 9.56
N ARG A 135 1.98 -2.90 8.74
CA ARG A 135 1.20 -4.12 9.12
C ARG A 135 2.11 -5.24 9.59
N GLY A 136 3.36 -5.25 9.14
CA GLY A 136 4.41 -6.11 9.67
C GLY A 136 4.97 -5.57 10.98
N LEU A 137 5.89 -4.61 10.88
CA LEU A 137 6.75 -4.20 11.99
C LEU A 137 5.99 -3.38 13.06
N LEU A 138 5.35 -2.28 12.69
CA LEU A 138 4.73 -1.36 13.64
C LEU A 138 3.50 -1.95 14.33
N LEU A 139 2.65 -2.66 13.59
CA LEU A 139 1.47 -3.34 14.17
C LEU A 139 1.88 -4.34 15.25
N ARG A 140 2.93 -5.13 15.02
CA ARG A 140 3.46 -6.08 16.02
C ARG A 140 4.10 -5.36 17.20
N ALA A 141 4.92 -4.35 16.95
CA ALA A 141 5.59 -3.57 17.99
C ALA A 141 4.58 -2.90 18.95
N VAL A 142 3.51 -2.30 18.42
CA VAL A 142 2.44 -1.70 19.24
C VAL A 142 1.62 -2.79 19.92
N GLY A 143 1.28 -3.88 19.21
CA GLY A 143 0.50 -4.98 19.77
C GLY A 143 1.17 -5.67 20.96
N ALA A 144 2.50 -5.80 20.91
CA ALA A 144 3.31 -6.41 21.98
C ALA A 144 3.22 -5.68 23.34
N LEU A 145 2.74 -4.44 23.36
CA LEU A 145 2.55 -3.65 24.58
C LEU A 145 1.31 -4.06 25.40
N PHE A 146 0.44 -4.90 24.85
CA PHE A 146 -0.84 -5.25 25.47
C PHE A 146 -0.98 -6.76 25.66
N ALA A 147 -1.31 -7.18 26.89
CA ALA A 147 -1.48 -8.60 27.22
C ALA A 147 -2.76 -9.23 26.66
N ARG A 148 -3.82 -8.43 26.44
CA ARG A 148 -5.11 -8.92 25.93
C ARG A 148 -5.11 -8.88 24.40
N PRO A 149 -5.27 -10.01 23.68
CA PRO A 149 -5.16 -10.07 22.22
C PRO A 149 -6.07 -9.08 21.49
N VAL A 150 -7.33 -8.96 21.93
CA VAL A 150 -8.30 -8.03 21.33
C VAL A 150 -7.86 -6.57 21.51
N VAL A 151 -7.35 -6.22 22.71
CA VAL A 151 -6.86 -4.86 22.98
C VAL A 151 -5.61 -4.57 22.15
N ALA A 152 -4.68 -5.53 22.08
CA ALA A 152 -3.48 -5.44 21.26
C ALA A 152 -3.82 -5.15 19.80
N PHE A 153 -4.72 -5.94 19.21
CA PHE A 153 -5.10 -5.80 17.82
C PHE A 153 -5.81 -4.46 17.55
N VAL A 154 -6.79 -4.08 18.38
CA VAL A 154 -7.54 -2.83 18.20
C VAL A 154 -6.60 -1.62 18.31
N VAL A 155 -5.78 -1.54 19.36
CA VAL A 155 -4.90 -0.38 19.56
C VAL A 155 -3.82 -0.30 18.47
N ALA A 156 -3.19 -1.44 18.12
CA ALA A 156 -2.20 -1.46 17.05
C ALA A 156 -2.80 -1.08 15.69
N THR A 157 -4.00 -1.58 15.38
CA THR A 157 -4.72 -1.24 14.15
C THR A 157 -5.04 0.25 14.08
N LEU A 158 -5.61 0.84 15.13
CA LEU A 158 -5.95 2.26 15.14
C LEU A 158 -4.69 3.14 15.07
N THR A 159 -3.64 2.78 15.80
CA THR A 159 -2.37 3.52 15.82
C THR A 159 -1.72 3.52 14.43
N THR A 160 -1.62 2.35 13.80
CA THR A 160 -1.02 2.23 12.47
C THR A 160 -1.89 2.82 11.37
N ALA A 161 -3.23 2.73 11.47
CA ALA A 161 -4.15 3.36 10.53
C ALA A 161 -4.10 4.89 10.58
N LEU A 162 -4.06 5.49 11.78
CA LEU A 162 -3.89 6.93 11.96
C LEU A 162 -2.51 7.38 11.48
N GLY A 163 -1.45 6.65 11.85
CA GLY A 163 -0.10 6.91 11.36
C GLY A 163 -0.01 6.85 9.84
N PHE A 164 -0.70 5.90 9.22
CA PHE A 164 -0.77 5.76 7.76
C PHE A 164 -1.45 6.97 7.10
N GLY A 165 -2.56 7.46 7.65
CA GLY A 165 -3.20 8.69 7.16
C GLY A 165 -2.31 9.93 7.32
N LEU A 166 -1.60 10.05 8.44
CA LEU A 166 -0.69 11.17 8.70
C LEU A 166 0.45 11.25 7.69
N VAL A 167 1.11 10.11 7.36
CA VAL A 167 2.21 10.11 6.38
C VAL A 167 1.74 10.40 4.96
N HIS A 168 0.44 10.20 4.67
CA HIS A 168 -0.20 10.57 3.41
C HIS A 168 -0.73 12.01 3.38
N GLY A 169 -0.46 12.79 4.44
CA GLY A 169 -0.90 14.19 4.54
C GLY A 169 -2.41 14.35 4.70
N ALA A 170 -3.11 13.31 5.18
CA ALA A 170 -4.55 13.36 5.39
C ALA A 170 -4.90 14.35 6.50
N SER A 171 -5.55 15.45 6.12
CA SER A 171 -6.00 16.52 7.03
C SER A 171 -7.50 16.78 6.95
N ASP A 172 -8.11 16.56 5.78
CA ASP A 172 -9.56 16.62 5.58
C ASP A 172 -10.26 15.36 6.14
N PRO A 173 -11.47 15.48 6.74
CA PRO A 173 -12.18 14.32 7.31
C PRO A 173 -12.44 13.17 6.34
N TRP A 174 -12.67 13.44 5.04
CA TRP A 174 -12.86 12.40 4.03
C TRP A 174 -11.56 11.64 3.76
N ALA A 175 -10.45 12.35 3.66
CA ALA A 175 -9.13 11.75 3.51
C ALA A 175 -8.79 10.88 4.73
N VAL A 176 -8.99 11.42 5.93
CA VAL A 176 -8.73 10.69 7.19
C VAL A 176 -9.57 9.43 7.26
N ALA A 177 -10.87 9.51 6.95
CA ALA A 177 -11.75 8.35 6.92
C ALA A 177 -11.29 7.29 5.91
N TYR A 178 -10.86 7.70 4.71
CA TYR A 178 -10.32 6.80 3.69
C TYR A 178 -9.11 6.01 4.18
N TYR A 179 -8.10 6.71 4.69
CA TYR A 179 -6.88 6.06 5.17
C TYR A 179 -7.11 5.22 6.42
N ILE A 180 -8.07 5.59 7.29
CA ILE A 180 -8.47 4.74 8.42
C ILE A 180 -9.10 3.43 7.91
N VAL A 181 -10.01 3.49 6.93
CA VAL A 181 -10.65 2.28 6.38
C VAL A 181 -9.64 1.40 5.66
N MET A 182 -8.69 1.97 4.90
CA MET A 182 -7.56 1.22 4.33
C MET A 182 -6.71 0.61 5.44
N GLY A 183 -6.33 1.43 6.42
CA GLY A 183 -5.78 1.11 7.73
C GLY A 183 -6.24 -0.23 8.28
N ILE A 184 -7.51 -0.22 8.66
CA ILE A 184 -8.23 -1.33 9.29
C ILE A 184 -8.35 -2.51 8.33
N SER A 185 -8.69 -2.28 7.06
CA SER A 185 -8.84 -3.34 6.05
C SER A 185 -7.57 -4.18 5.93
N PHE A 186 -6.42 -3.52 5.81
CA PHE A 186 -5.13 -4.18 5.69
C PHE A 186 -4.73 -4.92 6.97
N ALA A 187 -4.96 -4.32 8.14
CA ALA A 187 -4.69 -4.99 9.42
C ALA A 187 -5.56 -6.25 9.61
N VAL A 188 -6.87 -6.16 9.32
CA VAL A 188 -7.81 -7.29 9.40
C VAL A 188 -7.41 -8.41 8.44
N LEU A 189 -7.04 -8.08 7.20
CA LEU A 189 -6.61 -9.08 6.23
C LEU A 189 -5.27 -9.72 6.62
N ALA A 190 -4.34 -8.94 7.15
CA ALA A 190 -3.04 -9.43 7.63
C ALA A 190 -3.22 -10.44 8.77
N GLU A 191 -4.01 -10.08 9.79
CA GLU A 191 -4.32 -10.94 10.93
C GLU A 191 -5.07 -12.20 10.48
N ARG A 192 -6.15 -12.01 9.71
CA ARG A 192 -7.02 -13.11 9.29
C ARG A 192 -6.30 -14.15 8.44
N THR A 193 -5.39 -13.72 7.58
CA THR A 193 -4.68 -14.63 6.64
C THR A 193 -3.31 -15.06 7.16
N GLY A 194 -2.87 -14.49 8.28
CA GLY A 194 -1.58 -14.75 8.89
C GLY A 194 -0.40 -14.29 8.03
N GLY A 195 -0.55 -13.24 7.23
CA GLY A 195 0.54 -12.73 6.40
C GLY A 195 0.20 -11.48 5.59
N LEU A 196 1.24 -10.86 5.04
CA LEU A 196 1.16 -9.58 4.35
C LEU A 196 0.75 -9.70 2.88
N GLU A 197 0.65 -10.91 2.33
CA GLU A 197 0.44 -11.10 0.89
C GLU A 197 -0.83 -10.43 0.37
N ILE A 198 -1.92 -10.53 1.12
CA ILE A 198 -3.21 -9.94 0.73
C ILE A 198 -3.25 -8.43 0.92
N PRO A 199 -2.84 -7.87 2.09
CA PRO A 199 -2.69 -6.42 2.25
C PRO A 199 -1.85 -5.78 1.14
N VAL A 200 -0.68 -6.36 0.83
CA VAL A 200 0.22 -5.89 -0.24
C VAL A 200 -0.48 -5.87 -1.58
N LEU A 201 -1.18 -6.95 -1.93
CA LEU A 201 -1.90 -7.05 -3.19
C LEU A 201 -3.04 -6.02 -3.32
N VAL A 202 -3.87 -5.87 -2.27
CA VAL A 202 -5.00 -4.94 -2.29
C VAL A 202 -4.51 -3.50 -2.36
N HIS A 203 -3.47 -3.17 -1.59
CA HIS A 203 -2.80 -1.87 -1.63
C HIS A 203 -2.24 -1.58 -3.04
N ALA A 204 -1.45 -2.50 -3.58
CA ALA A 204 -0.83 -2.37 -4.89
C ALA A 204 -1.88 -2.22 -6.00
N ALA A 205 -2.94 -3.01 -5.98
CA ALA A 205 -4.03 -2.94 -6.96
C ALA A 205 -4.75 -1.60 -6.89
N ASN A 206 -5.12 -1.15 -5.68
CA ASN A 206 -5.75 0.16 -5.46
C ASN A 206 -4.90 1.29 -6.05
N ASN A 207 -3.62 1.38 -5.64
CA ASN A 207 -2.75 2.49 -6.04
C ASN A 207 -2.38 2.44 -7.52
N THR A 208 -2.04 1.25 -8.04
CA THR A 208 -1.64 1.11 -9.46
C THR A 208 -2.79 1.44 -10.39
N LEU A 209 -3.98 0.89 -10.12
CA LEU A 209 -5.12 1.05 -11.01
C LEU A 209 -5.77 2.44 -10.87
N LEU A 210 -5.61 3.12 -9.71
CA LEU A 210 -5.93 4.54 -9.59
C LEU A 210 -4.95 5.43 -10.35
N LEU A 211 -3.65 5.14 -10.31
CA LEU A 211 -2.63 6.06 -10.84
C LEU A 211 -2.39 5.91 -12.35
N VAL A 212 -2.53 4.70 -12.92
CA VAL A 212 -2.30 4.47 -14.37
C VAL A 212 -3.15 5.39 -15.26
N PRO A 213 -4.48 5.58 -15.03
CA PRO A 213 -5.26 6.54 -15.81
C PRO A 213 -4.75 7.98 -15.70
N VAL A 214 -4.31 8.40 -14.51
CA VAL A 214 -3.76 9.74 -14.27
C VAL A 214 -2.45 9.94 -15.04
N ILE A 215 -1.57 8.93 -15.03
CA ILE A 215 -0.34 8.93 -15.83
C ILE A 215 -0.67 9.00 -17.32
N MET A 216 -1.63 8.19 -17.79
CA MET A 216 -2.06 8.21 -19.18
C MET A 216 -2.64 9.56 -19.60
N ALA A 217 -3.34 10.27 -18.71
CA ALA A 217 -3.82 11.63 -18.96
C ALA A 217 -2.71 12.70 -18.91
N GLY A 218 -1.49 12.34 -18.48
CA GLY A 218 -0.38 13.28 -18.29
C GLY A 218 -0.57 14.19 -17.09
N GLN A 219 -1.29 13.72 -16.07
CA GLN A 219 -1.71 14.50 -14.90
C GLN A 219 -0.98 14.10 -13.61
N LEU A 220 0.21 13.50 -13.71
CA LEU A 220 0.96 13.04 -12.53
C LEU A 220 1.22 14.18 -11.51
N SER A 221 1.52 15.39 -12.00
CA SER A 221 1.79 16.56 -11.16
C SER A 221 0.57 17.09 -10.39
N THR A 222 -0.65 16.67 -10.75
CA THR A 222 -1.89 17.09 -10.09
C THR A 222 -2.40 16.07 -9.07
N VAL A 223 -1.68 14.95 -8.89
CA VAL A 223 -2.01 13.95 -7.88
C VAL A 223 -1.91 14.59 -6.49
N SER A 224 -2.98 14.44 -5.72
CA SER A 224 -3.10 14.96 -4.37
C SER A 224 -3.89 13.98 -3.49
N THR A 225 -3.86 14.23 -2.19
CA THR A 225 -4.62 13.44 -1.20
C THR A 225 -6.12 13.50 -1.54
N PRO A 226 -6.82 12.36 -1.61
CA PRO A 226 -8.22 12.32 -2.03
C PRO A 226 -9.12 12.98 -0.98
N THR A 227 -10.03 13.86 -1.41
CA THR A 227 -10.97 14.59 -0.53
C THR A 227 -12.38 14.63 -1.10
N GLY A 228 -13.36 14.94 -0.22
CA GLY A 228 -14.76 15.09 -0.57
C GLY A 228 -15.57 13.79 -0.64
N PRO A 229 -16.91 13.87 -0.85
CA PRO A 229 -17.79 12.71 -0.80
C PRO A 229 -17.48 11.61 -1.83
N VAL A 230 -16.82 11.96 -2.92
CA VAL A 230 -16.39 11.02 -3.98
C VAL A 230 -15.54 9.87 -3.43
N VAL A 231 -14.82 10.12 -2.33
CA VAL A 231 -13.98 9.16 -1.65
C VAL A 231 -14.77 7.98 -1.06
N LEU A 232 -16.09 8.13 -0.86
CA LEU A 232 -16.94 7.01 -0.43
C LEU A 232 -16.92 5.83 -1.39
N VAL A 233 -16.74 6.07 -2.70
CA VAL A 233 -16.75 4.97 -3.68
C VAL A 233 -15.56 4.03 -3.47
N PRO A 234 -14.28 4.49 -3.47
CA PRO A 234 -13.16 3.59 -3.16
C PRO A 234 -13.19 3.07 -1.72
N VAL A 235 -13.77 3.79 -0.75
CA VAL A 235 -14.01 3.26 0.62
C VAL A 235 -14.91 2.04 0.59
N VAL A 236 -16.05 2.11 -0.10
CA VAL A 236 -17.00 1.00 -0.19
C VAL A 236 -16.38 -0.17 -0.95
N VAL A 237 -15.68 0.10 -2.06
CA VAL A 237 -14.97 -0.95 -2.81
C VAL A 237 -13.93 -1.64 -1.93
N MET A 238 -13.17 -0.87 -1.13
CA MET A 238 -12.21 -1.42 -0.18
C MET A 238 -12.90 -2.30 0.88
N ALA A 239 -13.95 -1.80 1.52
CA ALA A 239 -14.68 -2.54 2.56
C ALA A 239 -15.30 -3.85 2.03
N VAL A 240 -15.92 -3.81 0.85
CA VAL A 240 -16.49 -5.00 0.20
C VAL A 240 -15.39 -6.00 -0.18
N THR A 241 -14.29 -5.53 -0.78
CA THR A 241 -13.15 -6.37 -1.13
C THR A 241 -12.58 -7.05 0.13
N THR A 242 -12.39 -6.30 1.20
CA THR A 242 -11.95 -6.81 2.50
C THR A 242 -12.88 -7.88 3.04
N PHE A 243 -14.20 -7.64 3.02
CA PHE A 243 -15.19 -8.60 3.49
C PHE A 243 -15.15 -9.91 2.68
N VAL A 244 -15.10 -9.81 1.35
CA VAL A 244 -15.02 -10.99 0.45
C VAL A 244 -13.75 -11.80 0.70
N LEU A 245 -12.60 -11.13 0.84
CA LEU A 245 -11.30 -11.79 1.11
C LEU A 245 -11.27 -12.41 2.52
N TRP A 246 -11.83 -11.72 3.51
CA TRP A 246 -11.97 -12.23 4.87
C TRP A 246 -12.84 -13.51 4.90
N ARG A 247 -13.94 -13.52 4.13
CA ARG A 247 -14.85 -14.67 4.05
C ARG A 247 -14.26 -15.84 3.27
N SER A 248 -13.43 -15.55 2.26
CA SER A 248 -12.77 -16.54 1.40
C SER A 248 -11.40 -16.99 1.92
N THR A 249 -10.95 -16.48 3.07
CA THR A 249 -9.68 -16.87 3.71
C THR A 249 -9.44 -18.38 3.75
N PRO A 250 -10.41 -19.24 4.12
CA PRO A 250 -10.20 -20.69 4.13
C PRO A 250 -9.85 -21.28 2.75
N TRP A 251 -10.25 -20.64 1.65
CA TRP A 251 -9.81 -21.04 0.30
C TRP A 251 -8.45 -20.45 -0.05
N LEU A 252 -8.23 -19.19 0.29
CA LEU A 252 -6.99 -18.47 0.01
C LEU A 252 -5.78 -19.18 0.62
N THR A 253 -5.88 -19.62 1.89
CA THR A 253 -4.77 -20.20 2.64
C THR A 253 -4.69 -21.73 2.64
N ARG A 254 -5.61 -22.43 1.93
CA ARG A 254 -5.56 -23.89 1.71
C ARG A 254 -4.15 -24.28 1.26
N SER A 255 -3.62 -25.38 1.80
CA SER A 255 -2.31 -25.97 1.47
C SER A 255 -1.07 -25.11 1.78
N THR A 256 -1.18 -24.02 2.57
CA THR A 256 -0.01 -23.20 2.95
C THR A 256 0.42 -23.31 4.41
N GLY A 257 -0.05 -24.34 5.13
CA GLY A 257 0.37 -24.61 6.50
C GLY A 257 -0.15 -23.56 7.48
N SER A 258 -1.46 -23.38 7.56
CA SER A 258 -2.08 -22.73 8.71
C SER A 258 -2.50 -23.82 9.67
N ALA A 259 -1.73 -24.03 10.75
CA ALA A 259 -2.30 -24.62 11.95
C ALA A 259 -3.44 -23.68 12.36
N VAL A 260 -4.67 -24.10 12.06
CA VAL A 260 -5.87 -23.40 12.48
C VAL A 260 -5.82 -23.39 14.01
N LEU A 261 -5.62 -22.22 14.61
CA LEU A 261 -5.96 -22.01 16.01
C LEU A 261 -7.48 -22.15 16.12
N THR A 262 -7.95 -23.38 16.30
CA THR A 262 -9.28 -23.62 16.86
C THR A 262 -9.26 -23.08 18.29
N PRO A 263 -10.22 -22.22 18.69
CA PRO A 263 -10.39 -21.90 20.10
C PRO A 263 -10.68 -23.21 20.83
N ALA A 264 -9.89 -23.52 21.85
CA ALA A 264 -10.25 -24.56 22.79
C ALA A 264 -11.58 -24.13 23.43
N GLY A 265 -12.62 -24.95 23.23
CA GLY A 265 -13.83 -24.91 24.03
C GLY A 265 -13.59 -25.53 25.40
#